data_AF-A0A163Z446-F1
#
_entry.id   AF-A0A163Z446-F1
#
_cell.length_a   1.000
_cell.length_b   1.000
_cell.length_c   1.000
_cell.angle_alpha   90.00
_cell.angle_beta   90.00
_cell.angle_gamma   90.00
#
_symmetry.space_group_name_H-M   'P 1'
#
loop_
_entity.id
_entity.type
_entity.pdbx_description
1 polymer ?
#
loop_
_entity_poly.entity_id
_entity_poly.type
_entity_poly.pdbx_seq_one_letter_code
_entity_poly.pdbx_strand_id
1 'polypeptide(L)'
;MKNIFLKDYSLEFNVIGEKITIDDIINVVVEDFKGKEDFIQFYLATNGVFFSGEPVVSTEKFTNDDEYYEIDLECFYKLENIVKMRNAIKNRSVEASKFVETHIPFATNAAGNDFFIEIPTGEIKYISWEDEIEEGLIWIAPSFKDFCSAIISREED
;
A
#
# COMPACT_ATOMS: atom_id res chain seq x y z
N MET A 1 -8.74 -5.15 18.47
CA MET A 1 -7.66 -6.09 18.09
C MET A 1 -6.46 -5.22 17.75
N LYS A 2 -5.31 -5.35 18.44
CA LYS A 2 -4.14 -4.52 18.13
C LYS A 2 -3.51 -5.06 16.85
N ASN A 3 -3.52 -4.28 15.77
CA ASN A 3 -2.77 -4.62 14.56
C ASN A 3 -1.28 -4.48 14.90
N ILE A 4 -0.51 -5.56 14.78
CA ILE A 4 0.93 -5.58 15.15
C ILE A 4 1.82 -4.86 14.13
N PHE A 5 1.26 -4.49 12.98
CA PHE A 5 1.98 -3.83 11.89
C PHE A 5 1.95 -2.30 12.00
N LEU A 6 0.83 -1.74 12.48
CA LEU A 6 0.68 -0.30 12.71
C LEU A 6 1.26 0.05 14.08
N LYS A 7 2.46 0.65 14.09
CA LYS A 7 3.24 0.87 15.32
C LYS A 7 2.88 2.16 16.05
N ASP A 8 2.41 3.17 15.33
CA ASP A 8 1.93 4.40 15.93
C ASP A 8 0.55 4.15 16.55
N TYR A 9 0.48 4.32 17.87
CA TYR A 9 -0.73 4.09 18.66
C TYR A 9 -1.72 5.26 18.60
N SER A 10 -1.33 6.40 18.02
CA SER A 10 -2.21 7.53 17.76
C SER A 10 -3.09 7.34 16.53
N LEU A 11 -2.73 6.39 15.64
CA LEU A 11 -3.49 6.10 14.43
C LEU A 11 -4.92 5.67 14.72
N GLU A 12 -5.87 6.48 14.29
CA GLU A 12 -7.28 6.15 14.32
C GLU A 12 -7.70 5.52 12.99
N PHE A 13 -8.22 4.29 13.03
CA PHE A 13 -8.63 3.58 11.85
C PHE A 13 -9.76 2.57 12.10
N ASN A 14 -10.46 2.24 11.03
CA ASN A 14 -11.51 1.24 11.01
C ASN A 14 -11.16 0.13 10.02
N VAL A 15 -11.36 -1.13 10.44
CA VAL A 15 -11.30 -2.26 9.51
C VAL A 15 -12.60 -2.26 8.71
N ILE A 16 -12.50 -2.17 7.39
CA ILE A 16 -13.65 -1.96 6.50
C ILE A 16 -14.09 -3.22 5.74
N GLY A 17 -13.29 -4.28 5.76
CA GLY A 17 -13.62 -5.56 5.15
C GLY A 17 -13.99 -6.63 6.17
N GLU A 18 -14.63 -7.69 5.65
CA GLU A 18 -14.98 -8.87 6.43
C GLU A 18 -13.75 -9.74 6.70
N LYS A 19 -13.86 -10.66 7.66
CA LYS A 19 -12.80 -11.65 7.90
C LYS A 19 -12.61 -12.53 6.68
N ILE A 20 -11.35 -12.78 6.34
CA ILE A 20 -10.93 -13.61 5.21
C ILE A 20 -9.97 -14.69 5.69
N THR A 21 -9.77 -15.69 4.86
CA THR A 21 -8.87 -16.81 5.07
C THR A 21 -7.55 -16.62 4.30
N ILE A 22 -6.57 -17.47 4.61
CA ILE A 22 -5.33 -17.52 3.81
C ILE A 22 -5.66 -17.87 2.36
N ASP A 23 -6.59 -18.81 2.14
CA ASP A 23 -7.01 -19.24 0.80
C ASP A 23 -7.58 -18.08 -0.02
N ASP A 24 -8.39 -17.21 0.60
CA ASP A 24 -8.90 -16.01 -0.07
C ASP A 24 -7.74 -15.12 -0.57
N ILE A 25 -6.73 -14.88 0.29
CA ILE A 25 -5.60 -14.00 -0.01
C ILE A 25 -4.74 -14.60 -1.13
N ILE A 26 -4.36 -15.87 -1.05
CA ILE A 26 -3.49 -16.51 -2.05
C ILE A 26 -4.18 -16.71 -3.40
N ASN A 27 -5.52 -16.77 -3.44
CA ASN A 27 -6.29 -16.83 -4.67
C ASN A 27 -6.37 -15.47 -5.38
N VAL A 28 -6.33 -14.36 -4.62
CA VAL A 28 -6.37 -13.00 -5.19
C VAL A 28 -4.97 -12.49 -5.51
N VAL A 29 -4.00 -12.78 -4.64
CA VAL A 29 -2.59 -12.39 -4.76
C VAL A 29 -1.78 -13.67 -4.95
N VAL A 30 -1.80 -14.16 -6.19
CA VAL A 30 -1.15 -15.42 -6.57
C VAL A 30 0.36 -15.29 -6.66
N GLU A 31 0.85 -14.08 -6.95
CA GLU A 31 2.25 -13.78 -7.20
C GLU A 31 3.06 -13.89 -5.90
N ASP A 32 4.26 -14.46 -5.98
CA ASP A 32 5.19 -14.51 -4.86
C ASP A 32 6.10 -13.27 -4.87
N PHE A 33 6.35 -12.71 -3.69
CA PHE A 33 7.20 -11.53 -3.51
C PHE A 33 7.83 -11.54 -2.12
N LYS A 34 8.97 -10.87 -1.99
CA LYS A 34 9.67 -10.74 -0.71
C LYS A 34 8.77 -10.02 0.30
N GLY A 35 8.51 -10.66 1.45
CA GLY A 35 7.63 -10.11 2.49
C GLY A 35 6.14 -10.48 2.33
N LYS A 36 5.77 -11.41 1.44
CA LYS A 36 4.39 -11.88 1.26
C LYS A 36 3.74 -12.41 2.54
N GLU A 37 4.51 -13.03 3.43
CA GLU A 37 3.99 -13.51 4.72
C GLU A 37 3.49 -12.36 5.61
N ASP A 38 4.23 -11.24 5.67
CA ASP A 38 3.79 -10.05 6.43
C ASP A 38 2.52 -9.45 5.82
N PHE A 39 2.41 -9.44 4.48
CA PHE A 39 1.18 -9.02 3.77
C PHE A 39 -0.02 -9.92 4.13
N ILE A 40 0.15 -11.24 4.09
CA ILE A 40 -0.91 -12.20 4.46
C ILE A 40 -1.35 -11.98 5.90
N GLN A 41 -0.40 -11.87 6.83
CA GLN A 41 -0.71 -11.66 8.25
C GLN A 41 -1.45 -10.34 8.49
N PHE A 42 -1.10 -9.28 7.77
CA PHE A 42 -1.82 -8.01 7.83
C PHE A 42 -3.27 -8.20 7.35
N TYR A 43 -3.50 -8.80 6.20
CA TYR A 43 -4.85 -8.97 5.63
C TYR A 43 -5.72 -9.94 6.44
N LEU A 44 -5.14 -10.95 7.10
CA LEU A 44 -5.85 -11.80 8.06
C LEU A 44 -6.30 -11.03 9.30
N ALA A 45 -5.52 -10.06 9.75
CA ALA A 45 -5.85 -9.23 10.90
C ALA A 45 -6.82 -8.09 10.54
N THR A 46 -6.63 -7.49 9.36
CA THR A 46 -7.30 -6.27 8.89
C THR A 46 -7.48 -6.30 7.37
N ASN A 47 -8.58 -6.90 6.90
CA ASN A 47 -8.94 -6.91 5.49
C ASN A 47 -9.42 -5.51 5.06
N GLY A 48 -8.48 -4.67 4.63
CA GLY A 48 -8.74 -3.27 4.34
C GLY A 48 -8.91 -2.42 5.60
N VAL A 49 -8.39 -1.21 5.54
CA VAL A 49 -8.35 -0.26 6.65
C VAL A 49 -8.65 1.12 6.10
N PHE A 50 -9.58 1.85 6.71
CA PHE A 50 -9.80 3.27 6.44
C PHE A 50 -9.34 4.09 7.65
N PHE A 51 -8.49 5.07 7.43
CA PHE A 51 -8.01 5.95 8.49
C PHE A 51 -8.97 7.13 8.68
N SER A 52 -9.32 7.43 9.92
CA SER A 52 -10.19 8.57 10.25
C SER A 52 -9.44 9.87 10.54
N GLY A 53 -8.12 9.79 10.76
CA GLY A 53 -7.22 10.93 10.84
C GLY A 53 -6.50 11.20 9.52
N GLU A 54 -5.37 11.91 9.60
CA GLU A 54 -4.51 12.26 8.46
C GLU A 54 -3.17 11.54 8.55
N PRO A 55 -3.11 10.21 8.33
CA PRO A 55 -1.84 9.52 8.41
C PRO A 55 -1.03 9.73 7.15
N VAL A 56 0.28 9.71 7.33
CA VAL A 56 1.26 9.77 6.26
C VAL A 56 2.18 8.57 6.33
N VAL A 57 2.76 8.23 5.19
CA VAL A 57 3.89 7.31 5.11
C VAL A 57 5.15 8.15 4.98
N SER A 58 5.98 8.17 6.03
CA SER A 58 7.26 8.89 6.02
C SER A 58 8.40 7.99 5.55
N THR A 59 9.11 8.44 4.52
CA THR A 59 10.29 7.74 3.96
C THR A 59 11.59 8.07 4.68
N GLU A 60 11.56 9.00 5.64
CA GLU A 60 12.74 9.54 6.36
C GLU A 60 13.68 8.43 6.85
N LYS A 61 13.13 7.41 7.53
CA LYS A 61 13.91 6.32 8.11
C LYS A 61 14.55 5.36 7.09
N PHE A 62 14.24 5.51 5.81
CA PHE A 62 14.73 4.64 4.74
C PHE A 62 15.75 5.32 3.83
N THR A 63 15.88 6.64 3.93
CA THR A 63 16.87 7.42 3.18
C THR A 63 17.91 8.01 4.13
N ASN A 64 19.10 8.30 3.60
CA ASN A 64 20.10 9.13 4.29
C ASN A 64 20.14 10.55 3.70
N ASP A 65 19.22 10.86 2.80
CA ASP A 65 19.10 12.16 2.16
C ASP A 65 18.39 13.13 3.11
N ASP A 66 18.76 14.42 3.04
CA ASP A 66 18.07 15.48 3.78
C ASP A 66 16.64 15.71 3.27
N GLU A 67 16.32 15.19 2.07
CA GLU A 67 15.00 15.21 1.47
C GLU A 67 14.34 13.84 1.59
N TYR A 68 13.18 13.81 2.24
CA TYR A 68 12.31 12.65 2.32
C TYR A 68 10.88 13.02 1.95
N TYR A 69 10.13 12.02 1.51
CA TYR A 69 8.70 12.14 1.25
C TYR A 69 7.88 11.78 2.48
N GLU A 70 6.83 12.57 2.71
CA GLU A 70 5.65 12.18 3.48
C GLU A 70 4.45 12.15 2.54
N ILE A 71 3.90 10.96 2.33
CA ILE A 71 2.76 10.78 1.41
C ILE A 71 1.53 10.43 2.20
N ASP A 72 0.45 11.19 1.98
CA ASP A 72 -0.85 10.93 2.61
C ASP A 72 -1.33 9.50 2.31
N LEU A 73 -1.94 8.87 3.30
CA LEU A 73 -2.52 7.54 3.21
C LEU A 73 -3.98 7.61 3.62
N GLU A 74 -4.91 7.20 2.75
CA GLU A 74 -6.33 7.21 3.09
C GLU A 74 -6.78 5.83 3.57
N CYS A 75 -6.45 4.80 2.78
CA CYS A 75 -6.87 3.46 3.10
C CYS A 75 -5.96 2.38 2.52
N PHE A 76 -5.95 1.24 3.22
CA PHE A 76 -5.60 -0.04 2.62
C PHE A 76 -6.84 -0.62 1.97
N TYR A 77 -6.69 -1.11 0.74
CA TYR A 77 -7.78 -1.72 0.01
C TYR A 77 -8.28 -2.99 0.70
N LYS A 78 -9.59 -3.23 0.60
CA LYS A 78 -10.12 -4.58 0.80
C LYS A 78 -9.52 -5.51 -0.25
N LEU A 79 -9.36 -6.79 0.07
CA LEU A 79 -8.84 -7.77 -0.86
C LEU A 79 -9.61 -7.79 -2.21
N GLU A 80 -10.94 -7.68 -2.17
CA GLU A 80 -11.77 -7.60 -3.39
C GLU A 80 -11.51 -6.33 -4.23
N ASN A 81 -11.08 -5.24 -3.59
CA ASN A 81 -10.81 -3.98 -4.26
C ASN A 81 -9.44 -4.00 -4.95
N ILE A 82 -8.48 -4.81 -4.49
CA ILE A 82 -7.21 -5.04 -5.22
C ILE A 82 -7.52 -5.53 -6.64
N VAL A 83 -8.42 -6.51 -6.79
CA VAL A 83 -8.82 -7.05 -8.11
C VAL A 83 -9.48 -5.98 -8.96
N LYS A 84 -10.41 -5.21 -8.37
CA LYS A 84 -11.09 -4.12 -9.07
C LYS A 84 -10.10 -3.07 -9.54
N MET A 85 -9.13 -2.69 -8.71
CA MET A 85 -8.15 -1.65 -9.04
C MET A 85 -7.16 -2.14 -10.10
N ARG A 86 -6.67 -3.38 -10.02
CA ARG A 86 -5.85 -3.96 -11.09
C ARG A 86 -6.56 -3.91 -12.44
N ASN A 87 -7.85 -4.28 -12.47
CA ASN A 87 -8.65 -4.20 -13.70
C ASN A 87 -8.86 -2.76 -14.17
N ALA A 88 -9.13 -1.83 -13.26
CA ALA A 88 -9.32 -0.42 -13.60
C ALA A 88 -8.04 0.18 -14.20
N ILE A 89 -6.88 -0.03 -13.55
CA ILE A 89 -5.57 0.45 -14.00
C ILE A 89 -5.19 -0.18 -15.33
N LYS A 90 -5.40 -1.50 -15.50
CA LYS A 90 -5.13 -2.21 -16.75
C LYS A 90 -5.82 -1.59 -17.96
N ASN A 91 -7.00 -1.01 -17.77
CA ASN A 91 -7.78 -0.40 -18.83
C ASN A 91 -7.44 1.08 -19.09
N ARG A 92 -6.48 1.68 -18.36
CA ARG A 92 -6.09 3.09 -18.55
C ARG A 92 -5.23 3.29 -19.80
N SER A 93 -4.22 2.45 -20.01
CA SER A 93 -3.31 2.52 -21.15
C SER A 93 -2.55 1.19 -21.36
N VAL A 94 -1.81 1.08 -22.46
CA VAL A 94 -0.96 -0.09 -22.73
C VAL A 94 0.16 -0.19 -21.70
N GLU A 95 0.72 0.94 -21.31
CA GLU A 95 1.79 1.08 -20.32
C GLU A 95 1.29 0.68 -18.93
N ALA A 96 0.11 1.18 -18.53
CA ALA A 96 -0.51 0.82 -17.25
C ALA A 96 -0.89 -0.67 -17.21
N SER A 97 -1.32 -1.24 -18.34
CA SER A 97 -1.56 -2.69 -18.46
C SER A 97 -0.30 -3.51 -18.19
N LYS A 98 0.86 -3.10 -18.70
CA LYS A 98 2.14 -3.79 -18.44
C LYS A 98 2.60 -3.58 -17.00
N PHE A 99 2.38 -2.39 -16.45
CA PHE A 99 2.78 -2.05 -15.08
C PHE A 99 2.12 -2.99 -14.05
N VAL A 100 0.80 -3.23 -14.15
CA VAL A 100 0.06 -4.10 -13.21
C VAL A 100 0.35 -5.60 -13.33
N GLU A 101 1.15 -6.01 -14.32
CA GLU A 101 1.69 -7.37 -14.41
C GLU A 101 2.86 -7.58 -13.42
N THR A 102 3.52 -6.49 -13.01
CA THR A 102 4.67 -6.51 -12.09
C THR A 102 4.41 -5.76 -10.79
N HIS A 103 3.26 -5.07 -10.67
CA HIS A 103 2.92 -4.23 -9.53
C HIS A 103 1.50 -4.52 -9.01
N ILE A 104 1.36 -4.71 -7.70
CA ILE A 104 0.09 -5.04 -7.04
C ILE A 104 -0.39 -3.84 -6.23
N PRO A 105 -1.51 -3.18 -6.60
CA PRO A 105 -2.05 -2.08 -5.82
C PRO A 105 -2.61 -2.62 -4.50
N PHE A 106 -2.35 -1.92 -3.40
CA PHE A 106 -2.84 -2.36 -2.08
C PHE A 106 -3.34 -1.22 -1.17
N ALA A 107 -3.04 0.04 -1.50
CA ALA A 107 -3.47 1.21 -0.75
C ALA A 107 -3.57 2.44 -1.68
N THR A 108 -4.23 3.49 -1.20
CA THR A 108 -4.42 4.75 -1.95
C THR A 108 -4.22 5.95 -1.04
N ASN A 109 -3.87 7.07 -1.65
CA ASN A 109 -4.15 8.37 -1.08
C ASN A 109 -5.55 8.84 -1.53
N ALA A 110 -6.15 9.80 -0.83
CA ALA A 110 -7.48 10.33 -1.15
C ALA A 110 -7.53 11.11 -2.47
N ALA A 111 -6.41 11.25 -3.19
CA ALA A 111 -6.28 11.95 -4.47
C ALA A 111 -6.34 10.99 -5.68
N GLY A 112 -6.58 9.70 -5.45
CA GLY A 112 -6.68 8.71 -6.53
C GLY A 112 -5.33 8.16 -7.02
N ASN A 113 -4.26 8.39 -6.25
CA ASN A 113 -2.93 7.82 -6.45
C ASN A 113 -2.73 6.60 -5.55
N ASP A 114 -1.97 5.63 -6.05
CA ASP A 114 -1.95 4.28 -5.50
C ASP A 114 -0.57 3.89 -5.01
N PHE A 115 -0.54 3.07 -3.95
CA PHE A 115 0.65 2.36 -3.50
C PHE A 115 0.65 0.93 -4.04
N PHE A 116 1.82 0.47 -4.47
CA PHE A 116 2.04 -0.83 -5.08
C PHE A 116 3.14 -1.61 -4.39
N ILE A 117 2.99 -2.93 -4.38
CA ILE A 117 4.09 -3.86 -4.17
C ILE A 117 4.68 -4.21 -5.54
N GLU A 118 5.96 -3.94 -5.75
CA GLU A 118 6.71 -4.44 -6.91
C GLU A 118 7.04 -5.92 -6.70
N ILE A 119 6.52 -6.80 -7.56
CA ILE A 119 6.59 -8.25 -7.39
C ILE A 119 8.05 -8.76 -7.33
N PRO A 120 8.95 -8.40 -8.26
CA PRO A 120 10.32 -8.94 -8.25
C PRO A 120 11.13 -8.66 -6.98
N THR A 121 10.88 -7.52 -6.32
CA THR A 121 11.71 -7.01 -5.22
C THR A 121 11.00 -7.06 -3.86
N GLY A 122 9.66 -7.00 -3.86
CA GLY A 122 8.83 -6.77 -2.68
C GLY A 122 8.84 -5.31 -2.20
N GLU A 123 9.47 -4.40 -2.94
CA GLU A 123 9.51 -2.98 -2.59
C GLU A 123 8.16 -2.33 -2.76
N ILE A 124 7.94 -1.26 -1.98
CA ILE A 124 6.75 -0.44 -2.07
C ILE A 124 7.05 0.77 -2.94
N LYS A 125 6.22 0.96 -3.96
CA LYS A 125 6.21 2.14 -4.81
C LYS A 125 4.92 2.91 -4.61
N TYR A 126 4.96 4.21 -4.83
CA TYR A 126 3.79 5.06 -5.00
C TYR A 126 3.79 5.58 -6.43
N ILE A 127 2.62 5.80 -7.02
CA ILE A 127 2.52 6.42 -8.34
C ILE A 127 1.61 7.65 -8.29
N SER A 128 2.12 8.79 -8.72
CA SER A 128 1.28 9.92 -9.13
C SER A 128 0.78 9.63 -10.54
N TRP A 129 -0.55 9.50 -10.71
CA TRP A 129 -1.14 9.28 -12.04
C TRP A 129 -1.29 10.57 -12.86
N GLU A 130 -0.87 11.70 -12.32
CA GLU A 130 -0.83 12.98 -13.05
C GLU A 130 0.29 13.01 -14.10
N ASP A 131 1.33 12.19 -13.91
CA ASP A 131 2.52 12.09 -14.76
C ASP A 131 2.55 10.76 -15.53
N GLU A 132 3.53 10.63 -16.44
CA GLU A 132 3.84 9.32 -17.03
C GLU A 132 4.35 8.36 -15.95
N ILE A 133 4.13 7.04 -16.15
CA ILE A 133 4.41 6.03 -15.11
C ILE A 133 5.84 6.11 -14.59
N GLU A 134 6.83 6.27 -15.47
CA GLU A 134 8.24 6.31 -15.07
C GLU A 134 8.57 7.56 -14.23
N GLU A 135 7.95 8.70 -14.56
CA GLU A 135 8.19 9.98 -13.89
C GLU A 135 7.42 10.08 -12.56
N GLY A 136 6.21 9.53 -12.52
CA GLY A 136 5.35 9.53 -11.33
C GLY A 136 5.67 8.45 -10.30
N LEU A 137 6.58 7.51 -10.60
CA LEU A 137 6.90 6.39 -9.72
C LEU A 137 7.92 6.77 -8.66
N ILE A 138 7.50 6.73 -7.40
CA ILE A 138 8.31 7.07 -6.23
C ILE A 138 8.57 5.80 -5.43
N TRP A 139 9.82 5.58 -5.01
CA TRP A 139 10.16 4.51 -4.07
C TRP A 139 9.80 4.92 -2.64
N ILE A 140 9.12 4.04 -1.90
CA ILE A 140 8.55 4.37 -0.59
C ILE A 140 9.14 3.54 0.54
N ALA A 141 9.27 2.23 0.36
CA ALA A 141 9.76 1.36 1.42
C ALA A 141 10.38 0.08 0.85
N PRO A 142 11.35 -0.52 1.57
CA PRO A 142 12.00 -1.76 1.13
C PRO A 142 11.12 -3.01 1.27
N SER A 143 10.01 -2.93 2.01
CA SER A 143 9.04 -4.03 2.14
C SER A 143 7.68 -3.54 2.64
N PHE A 144 6.65 -4.38 2.50
CA PHE A 144 5.31 -4.12 3.04
C PHE A 144 5.32 -3.88 4.56
N LYS A 145 6.08 -4.67 5.31
CA LYS A 145 6.22 -4.51 6.76
C LYS A 145 6.85 -3.18 7.13
N ASP A 146 7.90 -2.81 6.39
CA ASP A 146 8.60 -1.55 6.58
C ASP A 146 7.67 -0.37 6.31
N PHE A 147 6.90 -0.43 5.22
CA PHE A 147 5.81 0.52 4.91
C PHE A 147 4.82 0.65 6.07
N CYS A 148 4.25 -0.44 6.58
CA CYS A 148 3.30 -0.36 7.70
C CYS A 148 3.90 0.31 8.94
N SER A 149 5.18 0.05 9.22
CA SER A 149 5.87 0.68 10.35
C SER A 149 6.27 2.13 10.11
N ALA A 150 6.12 2.64 8.89
CA ALA A 150 6.42 4.01 8.47
C ALA A 150 5.18 4.91 8.49
N ILE A 151 4.02 4.33 8.78
CA ILE A 151 2.77 5.06 8.91
C ILE A 151 2.75 5.74 10.28
N ILE A 152 2.60 7.05 10.25
CA ILE A 152 2.49 7.92 11.43
C ILE A 152 1.27 8.83 11.26
N SER A 153 0.66 9.25 12.37
CA SER A 153 -0.26 10.38 12.32
C SER A 153 0.54 11.64 12.00
N ARG A 154 0.07 12.48 11.07
CA ARG A 154 0.66 13.80 10.88
C ARG A 154 0.54 14.58 12.21
N GLU A 155 1.66 15.12 12.69
CA GLU A 155 1.64 16.04 13.83
C GLU A 155 1.09 17.38 13.34
N GLU A 156 0.07 17.92 14.02
CA GLU A 156 -0.34 19.31 13.81
C GLU A 156 0.67 20.20 14.55
N ASP A 157 1.42 21.02 13.81
CA ASP A 157 2.30 22.09 14.35
C ASP A 157 1.53 23.16 15.15
#